data_AF-A0A353E819-F1
#
_entry.id   AF-A0A353E819-F1
#
_cell.length_a   1.000
_cell.length_b   1.000
_cell.length_c   1.000
_cell.angle_alpha   90.00
_cell.angle_beta   90.00
_cell.angle_gamma   90.00
#
_symmetry.space_group_name_H-M   'P 1'
#
loop_
_entity.id
_entity.type
_entity.pdbx_description
1 polymer ?
#
loop_
_entity_poly.entity_id
_entity_poly.type
_entity_poly.pdbx_seq_one_letter_code
_entity_poly.pdbx_strand_id
1 'polypeptide(L)' 'MDKLPMNDVPMLVSAINFLLRDHEFETLDEICYHFNVDRKELEEKMASQGFEWSEEQKKFW' A
#
# COMPACT_ATOMS: atom_id res chain seq x y z
N MET A 1 -14.12 11.31 -3.02
CA MET A 1 -13.70 10.58 -4.24
C MET A 1 -12.32 10.04 -3.89
N ASP A 2 -12.30 9.07 -2.98
CA ASP A 2 -11.09 8.59 -2.31
C ASP A 2 -10.41 7.55 -3.17
N LYS A 3 -9.58 8.01 -4.11
CA LYS A 3 -8.72 7.14 -4.89
C LYS A 3 -7.32 7.22 -4.28
N LEU A 4 -6.72 6.07 -4.00
CA LEU A 4 -5.30 6.01 -3.68
C LEU A 4 -4.51 6.69 -4.81
N PRO A 5 -3.45 7.46 -4.47
CA PRO A 5 -2.59 8.11 -5.46
C PRO A 5 -1.70 7.07 -6.15
N MET A 6 -2.31 6.24 -7.00
CA MET A 6 -1.67 5.22 -7.82
C MET A 6 -0.63 5.75 -8.81
N ASN A 7 -0.68 7.06 -9.08
CA ASN A 7 0.28 7.74 -9.93
C ASN A 7 1.59 8.08 -9.19
N ASP A 8 1.53 8.20 -7.86
CA ASP A 8 2.67 8.58 -7.03
C ASP A 8 2.98 7.49 -6.03
N VAL A 9 3.89 6.58 -6.41
CA VAL A 9 4.33 5.46 -5.57
C VAL A 9 4.78 5.89 -4.16
N PRO A 10 5.56 6.98 -3.97
CA PRO A 10 5.93 7.41 -2.62
C PRO A 10 4.72 7.85 -1.78
N MET A 11 3.71 8.46 -2.42
CA MET A 11 2.49 8.90 -1.77
C MET A 11 1.59 7.71 -1.43
N LEU A 12 1.53 6.71 -2.31
CA LEU A 12 0.86 5.43 -2.11
C LEU A 12 1.44 4.66 -0.93
N VAL A 13 2.77 4.51 -0.88
CA VAL A 13 3.50 3.91 0.25
C VAL A 13 3.17 4.63 1.56
N SER A 14 3.21 5.96 1.55
CA SER A 14 2.89 6.77 2.73
C SER A 14 1.44 6.58 3.19
N ALA A 15 0.48 6.58 2.25
CA ALA A 15 -0.93 6.36 2.54
C ALA A 15 -1.16 4.97 3.15
N ILE A 16 -0.60 3.92 2.55
CA ILE A 16 -0.74 2.55 3.06
C ILE A 16 -0.07 2.40 4.43
N ASN A 17 1.13 2.94 4.61
CA ASN A 17 1.79 2.94 5.92
C ASN A 17 0.98 3.72 6.97
N PHE A 18 0.29 4.81 6.58
CA PHE A 18 -0.57 5.56 7.50
C PHE A 18 -1.80 4.76 7.91
N LEU A 19 -2.47 4.11 6.95
CA LEU A 19 -3.64 3.26 7.16
C LEU A 19 -3.33 2.04 8.04
N LEU A 20 -2.19 1.38 7.80
CA LEU A 20 -1.73 0.24 8.59
C LEU A 20 -1.30 0.67 10.00
N ARG A 21 -0.70 1.87 10.14
CA ARG A 21 -0.34 2.44 11.44
C ARG A 21 -1.56 2.84 12.27
N ASP A 22 -2.62 3.35 11.64
CA ASP A 22 -3.85 3.73 12.34
C ASP A 22 -4.70 2.52 12.75
N HIS A 23 -4.26 1.30 12.41
CA HIS A 23 -5.00 0.05 12.61
C HIS A 23 -6.38 0.04 11.93
N GLU A 24 -6.62 0.90 10.94
CA GLU A 24 -7.82 0.84 10.09
C GLU A 24 -7.84 -0.45 9.27
N PHE A 25 -6.67 -0.97 8.93
CA PHE A 25 -6.49 -2.19 8.16
C PHE A 25 -5.39 -3.05 8.80
N GLU A 26 -5.62 -4.36 8.89
CA GLU A 26 -4.63 -5.28 9.45
C GLU A 26 -3.72 -5.89 8.39
N THR A 27 -4.16 -5.85 7.13
CA THR A 27 -3.47 -6.47 6.00
C THR A 27 -3.51 -5.58 4.76
N LEU A 28 -2.51 -5.76 3.91
CA LEU A 28 -2.46 -5.11 2.61
C LEU A 28 -3.63 -5.52 1.71
N ASP A 29 -4.09 -6.77 1.84
CA ASP A 29 -5.22 -7.32 1.08
C ASP A 29 -6.52 -6.56 1.36
N GLU A 30 -6.80 -6.17 2.61
CA GLU A 30 -8.00 -5.38 2.93
C GLU A 30 -7.93 -3.99 2.32
N ILE A 31 -6.75 -3.36 2.32
CA ILE A 31 -6.52 -2.08 1.65
C ILE A 31 -6.73 -2.23 0.15
N CYS A 32 -6.11 -3.25 -0.45
CA CYS A 32 -6.24 -3.55 -1.87
C CYS A 32 -7.71 -3.78 -2.25
N TYR A 33 -8.46 -4.54 -1.45
CA TYR A 33 -9.89 -4.76 -1.66
C TYR A 33 -10.71 -3.46 -1.52
N HIS A 34 -10.45 -2.66 -0.48
CA HIS A 34 -11.17 -1.42 -0.20
C HIS A 34 -10.99 -0.39 -1.33
N PHE A 35 -9.76 -0.25 -1.82
CA PHE A 35 -9.42 0.68 -2.90
C PHE A 35 -9.56 0.06 -4.29
N ASN A 36 -10.00 -1.19 -4.38
CA ASN A 36 -10.17 -1.96 -5.61
C ASN A 36 -8.87 -1.97 -6.47
N VAL A 37 -7.76 -2.26 -5.79
CA VAL A 37 -6.39 -2.32 -6.30
C VAL A 37 -5.92 -3.76 -6.32
N ASP A 38 -5.17 -4.15 -7.34
CA ASP A 38 -4.54 -5.45 -7.35
C ASP A 38 -3.23 -5.43 -6.55
N ARG A 39 -3.10 -6.34 -5.59
CA ARG A 39 -1.91 -6.45 -4.74
C ARG A 39 -0.64 -6.64 -5.57
N LYS A 40 -0.68 -7.44 -6.64
CA LYS A 40 0.48 -7.62 -7.52
C LYS A 40 0.88 -6.33 -8.19
N GLU A 41 -0.08 -5.60 -8.75
CA GLU A 41 0.19 -4.35 -9.46
C GLU A 41 0.75 -3.29 -8.51
N LEU A 42 0.28 -3.28 -7.25
CA LEU A 42 0.80 -2.45 -6.18
C LEU A 42 2.26 -2.80 -5.85
N GLU A 43 2.54 -4.09 -5.60
CA GLU A 43 3.89 -4.58 -5.29
C GLU A 43 4.85 -4.33 -6.45
N GLU A 44 4.42 -4.50 -7.71
CA GLU A 44 5.23 -4.18 -8.90
C GLU A 44 5.54 -2.69 -9.02
N LYS A 45 4.55 -1.82 -8.78
CA LYS A 45 4.75 -0.35 -8.76
C LYS A 45 5.74 0.07 -7.68
N MET A 46 5.64 -0.54 -6.50
CA MET A 46 6.51 -0.28 -5.37
C MET A 46 7.93 -0.78 -5.63
N ALA A 47 8.07 -2.01 -6.11
CA ALA A 47 9.35 -2.59 -6.51
C ALA A 47 10.04 -1.78 -7.62
N SER A 48 9.27 -1.20 -8.56
CA SER A 48 9.81 -0.30 -9.59
C SER A 48 10.50 0.95 -9.03
N GLN A 49 10.21 1.33 -7.78
CA GLN A 49 10.81 2.46 -7.08
C GLN A 49 11.77 2.01 -5.96
N GLY A 50 11.95 0.69 -5.79
CA GLY A 50 12.80 0.10 -4.76
C GLY A 50 12.14 -0.03 -3.39
N PHE A 51 10.81 0.02 -3.31
CA PHE A 51 10.08 -0.23 -2.07
C PHE A 51 9.76 -1.73 -1.91
N GLU A 52 9.90 -2.24 -0.69
CA GLU A 52 9.68 -3.64 -0.33
C GLU A 52 8.57 -3.80 0.72
N TRP A 53 7.69 -4.77 0.52
CA TRP A 53 6.63 -5.10 1.50
C TRP A 53 7.20 -5.95 2.65
N SER A 54 6.96 -5.52 3.89
CA SER A 54 7.30 -6.29 5.09
C SER A 54 6.04 -6.73 5.82
N GLU A 55 5.70 -8.02 5.71
CA GLU A 55 4.56 -8.63 6.41
C GLU A 55 4.74 -8.60 7.93
N GLU A 56 5.98 -8.75 8.43
CA GLU A 56 6.29 -8.71 9.86
C GLU A 56 6.02 -7.34 10.48
N GLN A 57 6.37 -6.28 9.76
CA GLN A 57 6.18 -4.89 10.21
C GLN A 57 4.84 -4.30 9.73
N LYS A 58 4.08 -5.04 8.90
CA LYS A 58 2.88 -4.58 8.19
C LYS A 58 3.09 -3.20 7.57
N LYS A 59 4.18 -3.04 6.81
CA LYS A 59 4.53 -1.75 6.18
C LYS A 59 5.43 -1.94 4.97
N PHE A 60 5.48 -0.93 4.11
CA PHE A 60 6.46 -0.82 3.04
C PHE A 60 7.71 -0.06 3.50
N TRP A 61 8.88 -0.58 3.13
CA TRP A 61 10.21 0.02 3.31
C TRP A 61 10.75 0.57 2.00
#